data_AF-A0A2U0HT36-F1
#
_entry.id   AF-A0A2U0HT36-F1
#
_cell.length_a   1.000
_cell.length_b   1.000
_cell.length_c   1.000
_cell.angle_alpha   90.00
_cell.angle_beta   90.00
_cell.angle_gamma   90.00
#
_symmetry.space_group_name_H-M   'P 1'
#
loop_
_entity.id
_entity.type
_entity.pdbx_description
1 polymer ?
#
loop_
_entity_poly.entity_id
_entity_poly.type
_entity_poly.pdbx_seq_one_letter_code
_entity_poly.pdbx_strand_id
1 'polypeptide(L)'
;MAKNNFEIGDIVTLKSHPLAFQEDGEIDAYVNQIPPLMCVKEVHIEKKKRLYSNEVKKSKIADNVKYLCVYFNQYRMIFEEKYLYQDVLISFKDITFHSKTEKTKKGHITLINEALKYKVADYEFGKRIFFKTYKLEKRKKFKNAGKDSKSTVKTTMTHTSPAFIINGFKPNDQKTIYNPKNGELQRKCSEELFKVIWYNAYQEKFSEEYLPKEFFIDDERIYK
;
A
#
# COMPACT_ATOMS: atom_id res chain seq x y z
N MET A 1 -18.14 -13.21 -15.02
CA MET A 1 -17.39 -13.41 -13.76
C MET A 1 -16.96 -12.05 -13.24
N ALA A 2 -16.93 -11.83 -11.93
CA ALA A 2 -16.37 -10.59 -11.39
C ALA A 2 -14.88 -10.55 -11.73
N LYS A 3 -14.43 -9.52 -12.44
CA LYS A 3 -13.03 -9.38 -12.85
C LYS A 3 -12.23 -8.88 -11.66
N ASN A 4 -11.19 -9.61 -11.29
CA ASN A 4 -10.18 -9.18 -10.34
C ASN A 4 -9.30 -8.10 -10.98
N ASN A 5 -9.13 -6.96 -10.31
CA ASN A 5 -8.35 -5.84 -10.84
C ASN A 5 -6.94 -5.74 -10.25
N PHE A 6 -6.70 -6.33 -9.07
CA PHE A 6 -5.45 -6.19 -8.33
C PHE A 6 -4.88 -7.54 -7.91
N GLU A 7 -3.57 -7.66 -7.96
CA GLU A 7 -2.82 -8.85 -7.57
C GLU A 7 -2.08 -8.64 -6.24
N ILE A 8 -1.56 -9.73 -5.67
CA ILE A 8 -0.81 -9.67 -4.41
C ILE A 8 0.44 -8.81 -4.58
N GLY A 9 0.67 -7.91 -3.62
CA GLY A 9 1.76 -6.94 -3.64
C GLY A 9 1.50 -5.71 -4.53
N ASP A 10 0.36 -5.61 -5.21
CA ASP A 10 -0.02 -4.36 -5.87
C ASP A 10 -0.22 -3.25 -4.84
N ILE A 11 0.21 -2.04 -5.20
CA ILE A 11 0.03 -0.84 -4.38
C ILE A 11 -1.31 -0.19 -4.76
N VAL A 12 -2.16 0.02 -3.77
CA VAL A 12 -3.49 0.60 -3.91
C VAL A 12 -3.72 1.67 -2.86
N THR A 13 -4.71 2.52 -3.08
CA THR A 13 -5.22 3.43 -2.05
C THR A 13 -6.72 3.64 -2.21
N LEU A 14 -7.32 4.40 -1.30
CA LEU A 14 -8.73 4.74 -1.38
C LEU A 14 -8.97 5.75 -2.50
N LYS A 15 -10.13 5.64 -3.16
CA LYS A 15 -10.61 6.63 -4.12
C LYS A 15 -10.65 8.05 -3.57
N SER A 16 -10.75 8.22 -2.26
CA SER A 16 -10.74 9.53 -1.59
C SER A 16 -9.34 10.14 -1.45
N HIS A 17 -8.28 9.48 -1.93
CA HIS A 17 -6.92 10.01 -1.80
C HIS A 17 -6.77 11.31 -2.62
N PRO A 18 -6.27 12.43 -2.06
CA PRO A 18 -6.21 13.73 -2.75
C PRO A 18 -5.46 13.70 -4.09
N LEU A 19 -4.34 12.97 -4.16
CA LEU A 19 -3.56 12.79 -5.39
C LEU A 19 -4.31 12.10 -6.54
N ALA A 20 -5.49 11.53 -6.30
CA ALA A 20 -6.35 11.01 -7.37
C ALA A 20 -7.06 12.13 -8.16
N PHE A 21 -7.16 13.34 -7.59
CA PHE A 21 -7.93 14.45 -8.16
C PHE A 21 -7.08 15.70 -8.41
N GLN A 22 -5.93 15.81 -7.75
CA GLN A 22 -5.07 16.98 -7.85
C GLN A 22 -4.09 16.86 -9.01
N GLU A 23 -4.29 17.67 -10.05
CA GLU A 23 -3.47 17.64 -11.26
C GLU A 23 -2.03 18.15 -11.07
N ASP A 24 -1.81 18.97 -10.04
CA ASP A 24 -0.49 19.51 -9.68
C ASP A 24 0.35 18.51 -8.87
N GLY A 25 -0.25 17.41 -8.39
CA GLY A 25 0.44 16.42 -7.56
C GLY A 25 0.82 16.93 -6.17
N GLU A 26 0.20 18.02 -5.71
CA GLU A 26 0.44 18.62 -4.40
C GLU A 26 -0.79 18.48 -3.50
N ILE A 27 -0.61 17.91 -2.32
CA ILE A 27 -1.70 17.69 -1.37
C ILE A 27 -2.08 18.99 -0.67
N ASP A 28 -3.36 19.36 -0.80
CA ASP A 28 -3.99 20.50 -0.14
C ASP A 28 -5.08 20.00 0.83
N ALA A 29 -4.69 19.04 1.67
CA ALA A 29 -5.53 18.41 2.68
C ALA A 29 -4.75 18.25 3.98
N TYR A 30 -5.47 18.15 5.11
CA TYR A 30 -4.83 17.93 6.39
C TYR A 30 -4.12 16.57 6.42
N VAL A 31 -2.86 16.58 6.83
CA VAL A 31 -1.93 15.46 6.74
C VAL A 31 -2.52 14.17 7.34
N ASN A 32 -3.15 14.27 8.51
CA ASN A 32 -3.72 13.11 9.22
C ASN A 32 -4.99 12.52 8.58
N GLN A 33 -5.59 13.21 7.59
CA GLN A 33 -6.81 12.76 6.92
C GLN A 33 -6.52 12.07 5.58
N ILE A 34 -5.25 11.99 5.18
CA ILE A 34 -4.85 11.40 3.91
C ILE A 34 -4.80 9.88 4.07
N PRO A 35 -5.54 9.12 3.23
CA PRO A 35 -5.46 7.67 3.23
C PRO A 35 -4.02 7.19 2.96
N PRO A 36 -3.57 6.10 3.60
CA PRO A 36 -2.29 5.50 3.29
C PRO A 36 -2.31 4.85 1.90
N LEU A 37 -1.13 4.72 1.30
CA LEU A 37 -0.87 3.72 0.28
C LEU A 37 -0.72 2.36 0.97
N MET A 38 -1.39 1.35 0.41
CA MET A 38 -1.47 0.01 0.94
C MET A 38 -0.97 -1.01 -0.08
N CYS A 39 -0.52 -2.18 0.40
CA CYS A 39 -0.21 -3.33 -0.44
C CYS A 39 -1.31 -4.40 -0.29
N VAL A 40 -1.71 -5.04 -1.40
CA VAL A 40 -2.70 -6.14 -1.39
C VAL A 40 -2.05 -7.41 -0.83
N LYS A 41 -2.49 -7.88 0.34
CA LYS A 41 -2.05 -9.12 0.99
C LYS A 41 -2.79 -10.34 0.45
N GLU A 42 -4.11 -10.20 0.27
CA GLU A 42 -4.98 -11.29 -0.18
C GLU A 42 -6.10 -10.78 -1.08
N VAL A 43 -6.54 -11.65 -1.99
CA VAL A 43 -7.70 -11.42 -2.86
C VAL A 43 -8.81 -12.39 -2.47
N HIS A 44 -10.03 -11.89 -2.27
CA HIS A 44 -11.22 -12.65 -1.90
C HIS A 44 -12.32 -12.42 -2.93
N ILE A 45 -12.84 -13.49 -3.53
CA ILE A 45 -13.92 -13.46 -4.51
C ILE A 45 -15.17 -14.11 -3.91
N GLU A 46 -16.13 -13.27 -3.52
CA GLU A 46 -17.37 -13.64 -2.83
C GLU A 46 -18.55 -13.59 -3.83
N LYS A 47 -19.16 -14.73 -4.17
CA LYS A 47 -20.23 -14.81 -5.20
C LYS A 47 -21.67 -14.74 -4.68
N LYS A 48 -21.90 -14.96 -3.39
CA LYS A 48 -23.25 -15.08 -2.80
C LYS A 48 -23.57 -13.97 -1.79
N LYS A 49 -22.90 -12.83 -1.92
CA LYS A 49 -23.09 -11.73 -0.99
C LYS A 49 -24.20 -10.80 -1.47
N ARG A 50 -24.89 -10.22 -0.51
CA ARG A 50 -25.88 -9.18 -0.77
C ARG A 50 -25.17 -7.93 -1.30
N LEU A 51 -25.31 -7.68 -2.60
CA LEU A 51 -24.68 -6.54 -3.28
C LEU A 51 -25.47 -5.25 -3.15
N TYR A 52 -26.79 -5.32 -2.96
CA TYR A 52 -27.69 -4.17 -2.93
C TYR A 52 -28.47 -4.10 -1.62
N SER A 53 -28.77 -2.88 -1.17
CA SER A 53 -29.68 -2.65 -0.05
C SER A 53 -31.11 -3.09 -0.40
N ASN A 54 -31.85 -3.53 0.62
CA ASN A 54 -33.28 -3.90 0.48
C ASN A 54 -34.16 -2.71 0.81
N GLU A 55 -33.64 -1.75 1.59
CA GLU A 55 -34.36 -0.55 2.03
C GLU A 55 -34.40 0.50 0.92
N VAL A 56 -33.28 0.66 0.20
CA VAL A 56 -33.16 1.64 -0.87
C VAL A 56 -32.89 0.91 -2.19
N LYS A 57 -33.87 0.97 -3.11
CA LYS A 57 -33.76 0.36 -4.43
C LYS A 57 -32.52 0.87 -5.16
N LYS A 58 -31.77 -0.07 -5.76
CA LYS A 58 -30.56 0.17 -6.59
C LYS A 58 -29.32 0.68 -5.84
N SER A 59 -29.31 0.76 -4.51
CA SER A 59 -28.11 1.15 -3.77
C SER A 59 -27.14 -0.02 -3.60
N LYS A 60 -26.00 0.01 -4.31
CA LYS A 60 -24.91 -0.98 -4.15
C LYS A 60 -24.21 -0.77 -2.80
N ILE A 61 -24.12 -1.81 -1.99
CA ILE A 61 -23.53 -1.79 -0.63
C ILE A 61 -22.30 -2.68 -0.48
N ALA A 62 -22.05 -3.57 -1.44
CA ALA A 62 -20.92 -4.48 -1.43
C ALA A 62 -20.46 -4.77 -2.86
N ASP A 63 -19.28 -5.36 -2.97
CA ASP A 63 -18.76 -5.87 -4.23
C ASP A 63 -18.43 -7.36 -4.10
N ASN A 64 -18.35 -8.04 -5.25
CA ASN A 64 -18.00 -9.46 -5.31
C ASN A 64 -16.51 -9.73 -5.07
N VAL A 65 -15.67 -8.69 -5.15
CA VAL A 65 -14.22 -8.79 -4.94
C VAL A 65 -13.82 -7.88 -3.79
N LYS A 66 -13.05 -8.44 -2.87
CA LYS A 66 -12.57 -7.79 -1.66
C LYS A 66 -11.10 -8.13 -1.46
N TYR A 67 -10.35 -7.19 -0.91
CA TYR A 67 -8.93 -7.33 -0.68
C TYR A 67 -8.63 -7.17 0.80
N LEU A 68 -7.68 -7.97 1.31
CA LEU A 68 -7.00 -7.65 2.55
C LEU A 68 -5.80 -6.78 2.18
N CYS A 69 -5.83 -5.52 2.58
CA CYS A 69 -4.79 -4.54 2.29
C CYS A 69 -4.00 -4.25 3.57
N VAL A 70 -2.69 -4.04 3.44
CA VAL A 70 -1.79 -3.74 4.56
C VAL A 70 -1.07 -2.43 4.32
N TYR A 71 -0.98 -1.59 5.34
CA TYR A 71 -0.13 -0.40 5.36
C TYR A 71 0.63 -0.32 6.67
N PHE A 72 1.66 0.53 6.70
CA PHE A 72 2.39 0.83 7.92
C PHE A 72 1.79 2.06 8.61
N ASN A 73 1.29 1.88 9.83
CA ASN A 73 0.84 2.98 10.68
C ASN A 73 2.05 3.56 11.42
N GLN A 74 2.53 4.72 10.94
CA GLN A 74 3.71 5.39 11.51
C GLN A 74 3.51 5.87 12.96
N TYR A 75 2.29 6.19 13.38
CA TYR A 75 2.04 6.67 14.75
C TYR A 75 2.16 5.54 15.78
N ARG A 76 1.66 4.36 15.43
CA ARG A 76 1.71 3.17 16.30
C ARG A 76 2.92 2.28 16.02
N MET A 77 3.64 2.55 14.94
CA MET A 77 4.81 1.80 14.47
C MET A 77 4.53 0.31 14.21
N ILE A 78 3.34 0.01 13.67
CA ILE A 78 2.86 -1.34 13.36
C ILE A 78 2.30 -1.42 11.94
N PHE A 79 2.24 -2.62 11.37
CA PHE A 79 1.42 -2.85 10.20
C PHE A 79 -0.05 -3.00 10.59
N GLU A 80 -0.93 -2.37 9.84
CA GLU A 80 -2.38 -2.47 10.03
C GLU A 80 -3.01 -3.08 8.78
N GLU A 81 -3.98 -3.96 9.02
CA GLU A 81 -4.70 -4.65 7.96
C GLU A 81 -6.13 -4.13 7.84
N LYS A 82 -6.58 -3.93 6.61
CA LYS A 82 -7.95 -3.53 6.34
C LYS A 82 -8.52 -4.25 5.13
N TYR A 83 -9.72 -4.74 5.35
CA TYR A 83 -10.57 -5.35 4.35
C TYR A 83 -11.32 -4.29 3.54
N LEU A 84 -11.08 -4.22 2.23
CA LEU A 84 -11.63 -3.19 1.34
C LEU A 84 -12.21 -3.81 0.06
N TYR A 85 -13.35 -3.29 -0.42
CA TYR A 85 -13.94 -3.73 -1.69
C TYR A 85 -13.19 -3.18 -2.90
N GLN A 86 -13.22 -3.90 -4.02
CA GLN A 86 -12.57 -3.46 -5.26
C GLN A 86 -13.02 -2.06 -5.69
N ASP A 87 -14.32 -1.79 -5.62
CA ASP A 87 -14.88 -0.50 -6.01
C ASP A 87 -14.47 0.71 -5.15
N VAL A 88 -13.87 0.52 -3.96
CA VAL A 88 -13.38 1.65 -3.15
C VAL A 88 -11.90 1.95 -3.37
N LEU A 89 -11.20 1.08 -4.10
CA LEU A 89 -9.77 1.15 -4.35
C LEU A 89 -9.45 1.76 -5.72
N ILE A 90 -8.26 2.35 -5.81
CA ILE A 90 -7.60 2.78 -7.05
C ILE A 90 -6.15 2.32 -7.02
N SER A 91 -5.56 2.14 -8.21
CA SER A 91 -4.14 1.83 -8.32
C SER A 91 -3.31 3.07 -8.01
N PHE A 92 -2.11 2.88 -7.46
CA PHE A 92 -1.13 3.98 -7.37
C PHE A 92 -0.70 4.52 -8.75
N LYS A 93 -0.97 3.76 -9.83
CA LYS A 93 -0.72 4.19 -11.21
C LYS A 93 -1.66 5.31 -11.66
N ASP A 94 -2.83 5.41 -11.01
CA ASP A 94 -3.91 6.33 -11.38
C ASP A 94 -3.89 7.61 -10.51
N ILE A 95 -2.89 7.78 -9.63
CA ILE A 95 -2.71 8.99 -8.83
C ILE A 95 -1.54 9.83 -9.35
N THR A 96 -1.62 11.14 -9.18
CA THR A 96 -0.64 12.10 -9.68
C THR A 96 0.41 12.40 -8.61
N PHE A 97 1.69 12.14 -8.90
CA PHE A 97 2.82 12.52 -8.02
C PHE A 97 3.61 13.75 -8.51
N HIS A 98 3.37 14.21 -9.74
CA HIS A 98 4.12 15.31 -10.36
C HIS A 98 3.17 16.22 -11.14
N SER A 99 3.39 17.53 -11.05
CA SER A 99 2.73 18.50 -11.92
C SER A 99 3.14 18.29 -13.38
N LYS A 100 2.19 18.43 -14.31
CA LYS A 100 2.44 18.45 -15.78
C LYS A 100 3.52 19.47 -16.18
N THR A 101 3.81 20.47 -15.35
CA THR A 101 4.80 21.53 -15.63
C THR A 101 6.23 21.23 -15.18
N GLU A 102 6.48 20.17 -14.38
CA GLU A 102 7.85 19.74 -14.09
C GLU A 102 8.41 18.97 -15.30
N LYS A 103 9.05 19.70 -16.23
CA LYS A 103 10.00 19.10 -17.18
C LYS A 103 11.04 18.34 -16.34
N THR A 104 10.90 17.02 -16.24
CA THR A 104 11.90 16.15 -15.63
C THR A 104 13.23 16.49 -16.29
N LYS A 105 14.21 16.95 -15.50
CA LYS A 105 15.59 17.11 -15.96
C LYS A 105 15.98 15.83 -16.71
N LYS A 106 16.57 15.97 -17.91
CA LYS A 106 16.94 14.84 -18.79
C LYS A 106 17.54 13.70 -17.96
N GLY A 107 16.84 12.58 -17.86
CA GLY A 107 17.28 11.39 -17.12
C GLY A 107 16.44 10.98 -15.89
N HIS A 108 15.53 11.82 -15.39
CA HIS A 108 14.67 11.44 -14.26
C HIS A 108 13.39 10.73 -14.70
N ILE A 109 13.24 9.48 -14.28
CA ILE A 109 12.01 8.69 -14.40
C ILE A 109 11.00 9.22 -13.36
N THR A 110 9.72 9.37 -13.72
CA THR A 110 8.68 9.78 -12.75
C THR A 110 8.59 8.75 -11.62
N LEU A 111 8.24 9.20 -10.41
CA LEU A 111 8.16 8.33 -9.23
C LEU A 111 7.29 7.07 -9.45
N ILE A 112 6.19 7.21 -10.21
CA ILE A 112 5.32 6.09 -10.60
C ILE A 112 6.08 5.10 -11.48
N ASN A 113 6.77 5.59 -12.52
CA ASN A 113 7.57 4.75 -13.42
C ASN A 113 8.76 4.08 -12.72
N GLU A 114 9.29 4.70 -11.66
CA GLU A 114 10.27 4.08 -10.78
C GLU A 114 9.64 2.96 -9.94
N ALA A 115 8.49 3.21 -9.31
CA ALA A 115 7.77 2.22 -8.50
C ALA A 115 7.25 1.02 -9.32
N LEU A 116 6.91 1.24 -10.59
CA LEU A 116 6.59 0.15 -11.53
C LEU A 116 7.77 -0.78 -11.81
N LYS A 117 9.00 -0.31 -11.62
CA LYS A 117 10.24 -1.07 -11.86
C LYS A 117 10.82 -1.65 -10.56
N TYR A 118 10.10 -1.56 -9.45
CA TYR A 118 10.55 -2.17 -8.20
C TYR A 118 10.71 -3.67 -8.37
N LYS A 119 11.90 -4.14 -8.01
CA LYS A 119 12.19 -5.57 -7.90
C LYS A 119 11.81 -6.01 -6.49
N VAL A 120 11.09 -7.12 -6.42
CA VAL A 120 10.81 -7.80 -5.16
C VAL A 120 12.14 -8.22 -4.54
N ALA A 121 12.27 -8.06 -3.24
CA ALA A 121 13.47 -8.42 -2.51
C ALA A 121 13.71 -9.93 -2.52
N ASP A 122 14.95 -10.34 -2.75
CA ASP A 122 15.37 -11.72 -2.53
C ASP A 122 15.63 -11.97 -1.03
N TYR A 123 15.32 -13.19 -0.56
CA TYR A 123 15.56 -13.56 0.83
C TYR A 123 17.05 -13.65 1.12
N GLU A 124 17.50 -12.85 2.09
CA GLU A 124 18.84 -12.92 2.65
C GLU A 124 18.75 -12.50 4.12
N PHE A 125 19.17 -13.38 5.03
CA PHE A 125 19.09 -13.12 6.46
C PHE A 125 19.98 -11.93 6.85
N GLY A 126 19.44 -10.99 7.63
CA GLY A 126 20.14 -9.76 8.01
C GLY A 126 20.13 -8.66 6.95
N LYS A 127 19.58 -8.92 5.76
CA LYS A 127 19.49 -7.92 4.69
C LYS A 127 18.51 -6.82 5.03
N ARG A 128 18.92 -5.59 4.73
CA ARG A 128 18.07 -4.41 4.84
C ARG A 128 17.14 -4.31 3.63
N ILE A 129 15.84 -4.19 3.89
CA ILE A 129 14.79 -4.07 2.88
C ILE A 129 13.83 -2.94 3.24
N PHE A 130 12.98 -2.56 2.28
CA PHE A 130 11.99 -1.51 2.46
C PHE A 130 10.61 -1.99 2.08
N PHE A 131 9.60 -1.48 2.78
CA PHE A 131 8.22 -1.68 2.38
C PHE A 131 7.96 -0.92 1.08
N LYS A 132 7.23 -1.53 0.15
CA LYS A 132 7.04 -1.05 -1.22
C LYS A 132 6.50 0.39 -1.32
N THR A 133 5.72 0.83 -0.32
CA THR A 133 5.15 2.18 -0.29
C THR A 133 6.07 3.23 0.32
N TYR A 134 7.20 2.85 0.94
CA TYR A 134 8.11 3.74 1.66
C TYR A 134 8.46 5.00 0.88
N LYS A 135 8.95 4.82 -0.35
CA LYS A 135 9.44 5.93 -1.20
C LYS A 135 8.29 6.79 -1.73
N LEU A 136 7.13 6.19 -1.98
CA LEU A 136 5.93 6.88 -2.42
C LEU A 136 5.39 7.79 -1.32
N GLU A 137 5.24 7.27 -0.11
CA GLU A 137 4.83 8.03 1.07
C GLU A 137 5.82 9.15 1.39
N LYS A 138 7.12 8.86 1.34
CA LYS A 138 8.18 9.84 1.61
C LYS A 138 8.23 11.02 0.63
N ARG A 139 7.79 10.82 -0.60
CA ARG A 139 7.89 11.83 -1.68
C ARG A 139 6.56 12.53 -1.97
N LYS A 140 5.51 12.33 -1.15
CA LYS A 140 4.27 13.14 -1.23
C LYS A 140 4.60 14.61 -1.01
N LYS A 141 4.14 15.49 -1.91
CA LYS A 141 4.28 16.95 -1.79
C LYS A 141 3.02 17.54 -1.18
N PHE A 142 3.18 18.61 -0.40
CA PHE A 142 2.09 19.27 0.32
C PHE A 142 2.18 20.79 0.12
N LYS A 143 1.10 21.41 -0.33
CA LYS A 143 1.06 22.82 -0.74
C LYS A 143 1.32 23.81 0.40
N ASN A 144 0.89 23.45 1.61
CA ASN A 144 1.01 24.28 2.82
C ASN A 144 1.95 23.71 3.89
N ALA A 145 2.81 22.75 3.55
CA ALA A 145 3.80 22.21 4.47
C ALA A 145 4.79 23.31 4.94
N GLY A 146 4.56 23.86 6.14
CA GLY A 146 5.43 24.85 6.76
C GLY A 146 5.03 26.32 6.56
N LYS A 147 3.75 26.64 6.26
CA LYS A 147 3.23 28.02 6.32
C LYS A 147 2.61 28.41 7.66
N ASP A 148 2.74 27.58 8.69
CA ASP A 148 2.49 28.01 10.05
C ASP A 148 3.78 28.63 10.61
N SER A 149 3.82 29.96 10.69
CA SER A 149 4.97 30.75 11.20
C SER A 149 5.36 30.41 12.65
N LYS A 150 4.57 29.59 13.34
CA LYS A 150 4.76 29.18 14.75
C LYS A 150 5.03 27.69 14.96
N SER A 151 4.99 26.85 13.92
CA SER A 151 5.20 25.41 14.05
C SER A 151 6.64 25.02 13.68
N THR A 152 7.44 24.67 14.70
CA THR A 152 8.82 24.17 14.55
C THR A 152 8.87 22.71 14.08
N VAL A 153 7.75 21.99 14.07
CA VAL A 153 7.73 20.55 13.72
C VAL A 153 7.03 20.36 12.37
N LYS A 154 7.82 20.38 11.30
CA LYS A 154 7.41 20.00 9.95
C LYS A 154 7.21 18.48 9.87
N THR A 155 6.16 17.92 10.46
CA THR A 155 5.82 16.50 10.21
C THR A 155 5.08 16.40 8.88
N THR A 156 5.82 16.48 7.78
CA THR A 156 5.32 16.30 6.41
C THR A 156 5.22 14.83 6.01
N MET A 157 5.54 13.90 6.91
CA MET A 157 5.60 12.48 6.62
C MET A 157 4.48 11.75 7.36
N THR A 158 3.57 11.15 6.58
CA THR A 158 2.53 10.23 7.07
C THR A 158 2.78 8.85 6.52
N HIS A 159 2.43 7.83 7.30
CA HIS A 159 2.41 6.42 6.88
C HIS A 159 3.75 5.92 6.30
N THR A 160 4.85 6.63 6.57
CA THR A 160 6.17 6.24 6.10
C THR A 160 6.73 5.17 7.02
N SER A 161 7.01 3.99 6.46
CA SER A 161 7.62 2.89 7.21
C SER A 161 9.10 3.16 7.54
N PRO A 162 9.69 2.51 8.54
CA PRO A 162 11.14 2.47 8.67
C PRO A 162 11.77 1.60 7.56
N ALA A 163 13.10 1.52 7.56
CA ALA A 163 13.78 0.40 6.94
C ALA A 163 13.62 -0.84 7.85
N PHE A 164 13.57 -2.01 7.23
CA PHE A 164 13.41 -3.28 7.93
C PHE A 164 14.64 -4.17 7.71
N ILE A 165 14.82 -5.14 8.58
CA ILE A 165 15.81 -6.20 8.43
C ILE A 165 15.07 -7.53 8.27
N ILE A 166 15.45 -8.34 7.29
CA ILE A 166 14.95 -9.72 7.18
C ILE A 166 15.53 -10.55 8.34
N ASN A 167 14.67 -11.13 9.16
CA ASN A 167 15.06 -11.97 10.31
C ASN A 167 14.44 -13.38 10.26
N GLY A 168 13.91 -13.79 9.11
CA GLY A 168 13.36 -15.14 8.94
C GLY A 168 12.49 -15.30 7.71
N PHE A 169 12.17 -16.55 7.43
CA PHE A 169 11.38 -16.97 6.28
C PHE A 169 10.44 -18.08 6.72
N LYS A 170 9.21 -18.09 6.18
CA LYS A 170 8.33 -19.25 6.27
C LYS A 170 7.40 -19.33 5.06
N PRO A 171 7.00 -20.55 4.65
CA PRO A 171 5.88 -20.70 3.74
C PRO A 171 4.60 -20.16 4.38
N ASN A 172 3.69 -19.65 3.57
CA ASN A 172 2.41 -19.19 4.05
C ASN A 172 1.48 -20.37 4.34
N ASP A 173 1.04 -20.49 5.59
CA ASP A 173 0.08 -21.51 6.02
C ASP A 173 -1.27 -21.34 5.31
N GLN A 174 -1.62 -20.09 4.97
CA GLN A 174 -2.85 -19.77 4.27
C GLN A 174 -2.67 -19.94 2.76
N LYS A 175 -3.23 -21.02 2.24
CA LYS A 175 -3.14 -21.36 0.81
C LYS A 175 -4.20 -20.67 -0.02
N THR A 176 -3.89 -20.52 -1.31
CA THR A 176 -4.87 -20.15 -2.34
C THR A 176 -5.96 -21.21 -2.44
N ILE A 177 -7.23 -20.78 -2.45
CA ILE A 177 -8.42 -21.65 -2.46
C ILE A 177 -9.15 -21.47 -3.78
N TYR A 178 -9.45 -22.59 -4.42
CA TYR A 178 -10.29 -22.69 -5.61
C TYR A 178 -11.58 -23.43 -5.29
N ASN A 179 -12.66 -23.05 -5.95
CA ASN A 179 -13.92 -23.75 -5.84
C ASN A 179 -13.80 -25.14 -6.49
N PRO A 180 -14.03 -26.24 -5.75
CA PRO A 180 -13.84 -27.60 -6.26
C PRO A 180 -14.78 -27.94 -7.42
N LYS A 181 -15.93 -27.25 -7.55
CA LYS A 181 -16.94 -27.57 -8.57
C LYS A 181 -16.67 -26.98 -9.94
N ASN A 182 -16.00 -25.82 -10.00
CA ASN A 182 -15.82 -25.09 -11.26
C ASN A 182 -14.40 -24.52 -11.45
N GLY A 183 -13.48 -24.80 -10.51
CA GLY A 183 -12.09 -24.38 -10.58
C GLY A 183 -11.86 -22.88 -10.40
N GLU A 184 -12.89 -22.09 -10.09
CA GLU A 184 -12.75 -20.63 -9.96
C GLU A 184 -12.03 -20.25 -8.67
N LEU A 185 -11.17 -19.23 -8.76
CA LEU A 185 -10.48 -18.65 -7.62
C LEU A 185 -11.48 -18.09 -6.59
N GLN A 186 -11.34 -18.49 -5.32
CA GLN A 186 -12.11 -17.95 -4.19
C GLN A 186 -11.25 -17.07 -3.31
N ARG A 187 -10.02 -17.50 -3.03
CA ARG A 187 -9.05 -16.74 -2.23
C ARG A 187 -7.66 -16.90 -2.80
N LYS A 188 -6.92 -15.81 -2.95
CA LYS A 188 -5.51 -15.82 -3.33
C LYS A 188 -4.67 -15.29 -2.17
N CYS A 189 -3.63 -16.03 -1.81
CA CYS A 189 -2.65 -15.67 -0.78
C CYS A 189 -1.24 -15.80 -1.34
N SER A 190 -0.28 -15.07 -0.76
CA SER A 190 1.14 -15.24 -1.10
C SER A 190 1.62 -16.60 -0.64
N GLU A 191 2.58 -17.19 -1.34
CA GLU A 191 3.16 -18.49 -0.99
C GLU A 191 4.25 -18.36 0.09
N GLU A 192 4.92 -17.21 0.15
CA GLU A 192 6.13 -17.00 0.94
C GLU A 192 6.02 -15.74 1.79
N LEU A 193 6.38 -15.88 3.06
CA LEU A 193 6.37 -14.78 4.02
C LEU A 193 7.78 -14.52 4.53
N PHE A 194 8.19 -13.25 4.51
CA PHE A 194 9.40 -12.78 5.17
C PHE A 194 9.07 -12.28 6.56
N LYS A 195 9.86 -12.72 7.54
CA LYS A 195 9.87 -12.12 8.88
C LYS A 195 10.74 -10.89 8.83
N VAL A 196 10.18 -9.75 9.17
CA VAL A 196 10.91 -8.49 9.25
C VAL A 196 10.98 -7.99 10.67
N ILE A 197 12.12 -7.41 11.05
CA ILE A 197 12.34 -6.77 12.35
C ILE A 197 12.63 -5.28 12.17
N TRP A 198 12.10 -4.46 13.08
CA TRP A 198 12.39 -3.03 13.17
C TRP A 198 12.31 -2.55 14.61
N TYR A 199 12.92 -1.40 14.89
CA TYR A 199 12.75 -0.73 16.17
C TYR A 199 11.40 0.01 16.21
N ASN A 200 10.54 -0.38 17.13
CA ASN A 200 9.25 0.26 17.38
C ASN A 200 9.43 1.31 18.48
N ALA A 201 9.59 2.56 18.06
CA ALA A 201 9.76 3.70 18.96
C ALA A 201 8.51 4.00 19.82
N TYR A 202 7.32 3.55 19.41
CA TYR A 202 6.10 3.73 20.20
C TYR A 202 6.08 2.81 21.43
N GLN A 203 6.65 1.59 21.32
CA GLN A 203 6.72 0.61 22.41
C GLN A 203 8.12 0.47 23.02
N GLU A 204 9.08 1.27 22.56
CA GLU A 204 10.50 1.23 22.95
C GLU A 204 11.16 -0.17 22.85
N LYS A 205 10.72 -1.00 21.90
CA LYS A 205 11.23 -2.36 21.71
C LYS A 205 11.31 -2.74 20.24
N PHE A 206 11.99 -3.85 19.94
CA PHE A 206 11.94 -4.43 18.60
C PHE A 206 10.59 -5.08 18.34
N SER A 207 10.02 -4.83 17.17
CA SER A 207 8.82 -5.50 16.67
C SER A 207 9.20 -6.38 15.50
N GLU A 208 8.47 -7.49 15.36
CA GLU A 208 8.68 -8.45 14.30
C GLU A 208 7.35 -8.87 13.69
N GLU A 209 7.30 -9.05 12.37
CA GLU A 209 6.08 -9.47 11.69
C GLU A 209 6.38 -10.28 10.42
N TYR A 210 5.51 -11.24 10.10
CA TYR A 210 5.57 -11.99 8.87
C TYR A 210 4.65 -11.37 7.82
N LEU A 211 5.22 -10.95 6.70
CA LEU A 211 4.51 -10.32 5.59
C LEU A 211 4.88 -10.96 4.24
N PRO A 212 3.99 -10.92 3.24
CA PRO A 212 4.27 -11.40 1.89
C PRO A 212 5.58 -10.86 1.34
N LYS A 213 6.38 -11.72 0.69
CA LYS A 213 7.64 -11.28 0.05
C LYS A 213 7.41 -10.12 -0.93
N GLU A 214 6.26 -10.10 -1.60
CA GLU A 214 5.89 -9.12 -2.62
C GLU A 214 5.78 -7.68 -2.07
N PHE A 215 5.77 -7.54 -0.74
CA PHE A 215 5.69 -6.25 -0.04
C PHE A 215 7.03 -5.55 0.07
N PHE A 216 8.12 -6.26 -0.20
CA PHE A 216 9.46 -5.78 0.10
C PHE A 216 10.30 -5.60 -1.16
N ILE A 217 11.13 -4.55 -1.14
CA ILE A 217 11.98 -4.17 -2.26
C ILE A 217 13.43 -3.95 -1.79
N ASP A 218 14.35 -4.33 -2.66
CA ASP A 218 15.79 -4.11 -2.54
C ASP A 218 16.19 -2.81 -3.24
N ASP A 219 15.57 -1.68 -2.88
CA ASP A 219 15.86 -0.43 -3.60
C ASP A 219 17.17 0.21 -3.09
N GLU A 220 18.28 -0.11 -3.78
CA GLU A 220 19.58 0.58 -3.66
C GLU A 220 19.48 2.10 -3.87
N ARG A 221 18.39 2.58 -4.48
CA ARG A 221 18.18 3.99 -4.85
C ARG A 221 17.31 4.74 -3.87
N ILE A 222 17.04 4.20 -2.67
CA ILE A 222 16.32 4.94 -1.63
C ILE A 222 17.14 6.12 -1.09
N TYR A 223 18.46 6.04 -1.17
CA TYR A 223 19.39 7.09 -0.73
C TYR A 223 20.30 7.62 -1.85
N LYS A 224 20.10 7.22 -3.11
CA LYS A 224 20.76 7.83 -4.27
C LYS A 224 19.93 8.97 -4.82
#